data_AF-A0AA39L0R9-F1
#
_entry.id   AF-A0AA39L0R9-F1
#
_cell.length_a   1.000
_cell.length_b   1.000
_cell.length_c   1.000
_cell.angle_alpha   90.00
_cell.angle_beta   90.00
_cell.angle_gamma   90.00
#
_symmetry.space_group_name_H-M   'P 1'
#
loop_
_entity.id
_entity.type
_entity.pdbx_description
1 polymer ?
#
loop_
_entity_poly.entity_id
_entity_poly.type
_entity_poly.pdbx_seq_one_letter_code
_entity_poly.pdbx_strand_id
1 'polypeptide(L)'
;MSRKDRETIVFVVNVGSSNDPESNKETVKNAKQLMKNIIEKKIFLEPKDEVGIILMGVDVGVNALQFDNIEDYHPIQVCNWNMIEKVLDITETDIFYTNWVEGLHAGVDLLQREAEDAKRKTIVVIMDCPEAEINQEAMKNIAATIVEEDITLLWIGTSSILELGREQRNNSEKMVQRLCRRVNGKHATFSEILPNIQFYGGKQPKPTGWRCNLEISDIKIPTITYLFIADKKPLPAWKTVAKNPECENLNEIIDVKVNKGLADYHKKEYDIDNIVRGYKYGRKFIPMTDDFTASLKKLNTEKSLIVYGFLPKDKVKLRDRCGDETHILLPSDGAEIHFFSLLKAMADLNFVAIVRSVYIDKCDPKMKILYPQIDDPDKPWCFLMVDHMFKENLGVVEPRTYDEVYKQLKDDEWEAVDNFIDQMMLKDPP
;
A
#
# COMPACT_ATOMS: atom_id res chain seq x y z
N MET A 1 -3.94 9.37 14.40
CA MET A 1 -4.02 7.92 14.69
C MET A 1 -3.90 7.68 16.19
N SER A 2 -4.94 7.06 16.77
CA SER A 2 -5.05 6.67 18.19
C SER A 2 -3.88 5.75 18.61
N ARG A 3 -3.53 5.71 19.90
CA ARG A 3 -2.55 4.77 20.50
C ARG A 3 -2.85 3.29 20.17
N LYS A 4 -4.08 2.98 19.76
CA LYS A 4 -4.61 1.63 19.51
C LYS A 4 -4.33 1.04 18.12
N ASP A 5 -3.61 1.71 17.21
CA ASP A 5 -3.35 1.20 15.85
C ASP A 5 -1.89 0.75 15.59
N ARG A 6 -1.09 0.60 16.66
CA ARG A 6 0.32 0.18 16.60
C ARG A 6 0.47 -1.28 16.16
N GLU A 7 1.50 -1.54 15.38
CA GLU A 7 1.97 -2.88 15.05
C GLU A 7 3.33 -3.14 15.71
N THR A 8 3.47 -4.34 16.26
CA THR A 8 4.71 -4.79 16.88
C THR A 8 5.28 -5.94 16.05
N ILE A 9 6.52 -5.80 15.59
CA ILE A 9 7.21 -6.78 14.77
C ILE A 9 8.41 -7.33 15.54
N VAL A 10 8.53 -8.65 15.63
CA VAL A 10 9.72 -9.30 16.17
C VAL A 10 10.45 -10.02 15.04
N PHE A 11 11.69 -9.63 14.79
CA PHE A 11 12.58 -10.33 13.86
C PHE A 11 13.31 -11.44 14.60
N VAL A 12 13.26 -12.65 14.07
CA VAL A 12 14.01 -13.81 14.56
C VAL A 12 14.96 -14.22 13.44
N VAL A 13 16.25 -13.92 13.59
CA VAL A 13 17.23 -13.99 12.49
C VAL A 13 18.30 -15.02 12.80
N ASN A 14 18.52 -15.96 11.89
CA ASN A 14 19.67 -16.86 11.99
C ASN A 14 20.96 -16.14 11.55
N VAL A 15 21.93 -16.04 12.45
CA VAL A 15 23.29 -15.57 12.17
C VAL A 15 24.32 -16.70 12.21
N GLY A 16 23.91 -17.90 12.61
CA GLY A 16 24.72 -19.11 12.60
C GLY A 16 24.87 -19.72 11.20
N SER A 17 25.93 -20.50 11.02
CA SER A 17 26.19 -21.28 9.82
C SER A 17 25.08 -22.31 9.54
N SER A 18 24.50 -22.25 8.34
CA SER A 18 23.75 -23.35 7.74
C SER A 18 24.68 -24.12 6.79
N ASN A 19 24.24 -25.24 6.21
CA ASN A 19 25.07 -26.22 5.48
C ASN A 19 26.12 -25.69 4.47
N ASP A 20 26.01 -24.45 4.00
CA ASP A 20 26.98 -23.78 3.12
C ASP A 20 27.40 -22.39 3.68
N PRO A 21 28.69 -22.16 3.98
CA PRO A 21 29.20 -20.89 4.49
C PRO A 21 28.99 -19.69 3.55
N GLU A 22 29.05 -19.87 2.22
CA GLU A 22 28.84 -18.75 1.29
C GLU A 22 27.37 -18.32 1.23
N SER A 23 26.47 -19.31 1.24
CA SER A 23 25.02 -19.09 1.34
C SER A 23 24.63 -18.41 2.65
N ASN A 24 25.32 -18.71 3.76
CA ASN A 24 25.06 -18.05 5.04
C ASN A 24 25.38 -16.56 5.00
N LYS A 25 26.54 -16.17 4.44
CA LYS A 25 26.93 -14.76 4.30
C LYS A 25 25.92 -13.97 3.48
N GLU A 26 25.44 -14.56 2.40
CA GLU A 26 24.42 -13.95 1.56
C GLU A 26 23.09 -13.81 2.31
N THR A 27 22.69 -14.83 3.07
CA THR A 27 21.46 -14.82 3.88
C THR A 27 21.49 -13.75 4.96
N VAL A 28 22.58 -13.64 5.73
CA VAL A 28 22.74 -12.60 6.76
C VAL A 28 22.77 -11.21 6.12
N LYS A 29 23.48 -11.04 4.99
CA LYS A 29 23.49 -9.78 4.24
C LYS A 29 22.08 -9.37 3.76
N ASN A 30 21.34 -10.32 3.20
CA ASN A 30 19.97 -10.10 2.74
C ASN A 30 19.01 -9.83 3.91
N ALA A 31 19.19 -10.52 5.04
CA ALA A 31 18.45 -10.28 6.28
C ALA A 31 18.68 -8.87 6.82
N LYS A 32 19.93 -8.39 6.85
CA LYS A 32 20.28 -7.01 7.23
C LYS A 32 19.60 -6.00 6.31
N GLN A 33 19.69 -6.20 4.99
CA GLN A 33 19.08 -5.28 4.03
C GLN A 33 17.56 -5.27 4.17
N LEU A 34 16.95 -6.43 4.40
CA LEU A 34 15.52 -6.57 4.64
C LEU A 34 15.09 -5.83 5.91
N MET A 35 15.74 -6.10 7.04
CA MET A 35 15.46 -5.44 8.32
C MET A 35 15.64 -3.93 8.20
N LYS A 36 16.75 -3.48 7.58
CA LYS A 36 17.00 -2.06 7.31
C LYS A 36 15.84 -1.44 6.53
N ASN A 37 15.45 -2.03 5.40
CA ASN A 37 14.39 -1.49 4.55
C ASN A 37 13.05 -1.44 5.30
N ILE A 38 12.73 -2.45 6.11
CA ILE A 38 11.50 -2.46 6.92
C ILE A 38 11.56 -1.38 8.00
N ILE A 39 12.65 -1.26 8.74
CA ILE A 39 12.80 -0.26 9.80
C ILE A 39 12.78 1.17 9.22
N GLU A 40 13.48 1.43 8.11
CA GLU A 40 13.43 2.72 7.40
C GLU A 40 11.99 3.04 6.99
N LYS A 41 11.28 2.08 6.40
CA LYS A 41 9.87 2.24 6.03
C LYS A 41 9.00 2.57 7.24
N LYS A 42 9.21 1.92 8.39
CA LYS A 42 8.48 2.23 9.64
C LYS A 42 8.80 3.63 10.14
N ILE A 43 10.06 4.06 10.14
CA ILE A 43 10.46 5.41 10.54
C ILE A 43 9.74 6.48 9.70
N PHE A 44 9.67 6.28 8.37
CA PHE A 44 9.08 7.28 7.48
C PHE A 44 7.55 7.25 7.42
N LEU A 45 6.93 6.07 7.46
CA LEU A 45 5.49 5.91 7.17
C LEU A 45 4.65 5.58 8.42
N GLU A 46 5.24 4.91 9.40
CA GLU A 46 4.56 4.33 10.57
C GLU A 46 5.37 4.55 11.87
N PRO A 47 5.63 5.81 12.28
CA PRO A 47 6.60 6.15 13.32
C PRO A 47 6.21 5.71 14.75
N LYS A 48 5.06 5.04 14.91
CA LYS A 48 4.59 4.50 16.20
C LYS A 48 4.74 2.99 16.31
N ASP A 49 5.15 2.34 15.23
CA ASP A 49 5.33 0.89 15.23
C ASP A 49 6.63 0.52 15.95
N GLU A 50 6.61 -0.65 16.56
CA GLU A 50 7.65 -1.13 17.47
C GLU A 50 8.30 -2.38 16.87
N VAL A 51 9.62 -2.49 17.05
CA VAL A 51 10.41 -3.60 16.53
C VAL A 51 11.28 -4.18 17.66
N GLY A 52 11.27 -5.51 17.77
CA GLY A 52 12.22 -6.30 18.55
C GLY A 52 13.07 -7.20 17.64
N ILE A 53 14.26 -7.59 18.09
CA ILE A 53 15.19 -8.42 17.31
C ILE A 53 15.77 -9.51 18.21
N ILE A 54 15.71 -10.75 17.74
CA ILE A 54 16.30 -11.93 18.33
C ILE A 54 17.26 -12.55 17.31
N LEU A 55 18.45 -12.91 17.78
CA LEU A 55 19.46 -13.59 16.97
C LEU A 55 19.54 -15.05 17.38
N MET A 56 19.58 -15.93 16.39
CA MET A 56 19.78 -17.37 16.54
C MET A 56 21.15 -17.77 16.01
N GLY A 57 21.77 -18.75 16.67
CA GLY A 57 23.09 -19.27 16.30
C GLY A 57 24.26 -18.43 16.81
N VAL A 58 24.09 -17.62 17.86
CA VAL A 58 25.19 -16.83 18.44
C VAL A 58 26.12 -17.65 19.34
N ASP A 59 27.36 -17.21 19.53
CA ASP A 59 28.36 -17.89 20.39
C ASP A 59 27.96 -17.98 21.85
N VAL A 60 27.55 -16.86 22.44
CA VAL A 60 27.07 -16.78 23.81
C VAL A 60 25.77 -15.99 23.80
N GLY A 61 24.66 -16.71 23.89
CA GLY A 61 23.32 -16.13 23.89
C GLY A 61 22.87 -15.73 25.30
N VAL A 62 22.29 -14.53 25.43
CA VAL A 62 21.57 -14.12 26.63
C VAL A 62 20.12 -13.88 26.24
N ASN A 63 19.23 -14.73 26.74
CA ASN A 63 17.79 -14.60 26.55
C ASN A 63 17.03 -14.96 27.83
N ALA A 64 15.77 -14.54 27.92
CA ALA A 64 14.92 -14.77 29.10
C ALA A 64 14.68 -16.25 29.43
N LEU A 65 14.61 -17.10 28.39
CA LEU A 65 14.28 -18.53 28.50
C LEU A 65 15.53 -19.41 28.73
N GLN A 66 16.72 -18.80 28.79
CA GLN A 66 18.01 -19.48 28.95
C GLN A 66 18.30 -20.54 27.88
N PHE A 67 17.81 -20.34 26.65
CA PHE A 67 18.17 -21.20 25.53
C PHE A 67 19.60 -20.98 25.06
N ASP A 68 20.27 -22.04 24.64
CA ASP A 68 21.62 -21.96 24.10
C ASP A 68 21.61 -21.30 22.71
N ASN A 69 22.66 -20.52 22.42
CA ASN A 69 22.88 -19.89 21.11
C ASN A 69 21.76 -18.96 20.62
N ILE A 70 20.90 -18.44 21.52
CA ILE A 70 19.89 -17.42 21.21
C ILE A 70 20.15 -16.15 22.04
N GLU A 71 20.08 -14.98 21.41
CA GLU A 71 20.25 -13.68 22.07
C GLU A 71 19.07 -12.75 21.85
N ASP A 72 18.58 -12.14 22.95
CA ASP A 72 17.64 -11.02 22.93
C ASP A 72 18.39 -9.73 22.52
N TYR A 73 18.73 -9.62 21.24
CA TYR A 73 19.63 -8.58 20.72
C TYR A 73 19.06 -7.16 20.81
N HIS A 74 17.75 -7.01 20.60
CA HIS A 74 17.09 -5.73 20.76
C HIS A 74 15.69 -5.88 21.38
N PRO A 75 15.41 -5.20 22.51
CA PRO A 75 14.07 -5.19 23.11
C PRO A 75 13.06 -4.50 22.19
N ILE A 76 11.77 -4.70 22.45
CA ILE A 76 10.71 -4.09 21.65
C ILE A 76 10.72 -2.57 21.86
N GLN A 77 11.08 -1.82 20.82
CA GLN A 77 11.17 -0.36 20.87
C GLN A 77 10.65 0.28 19.58
N VAL A 78 10.15 1.51 19.68
CA VAL A 78 9.84 2.36 18.52
C VAL A 78 11.07 2.52 17.62
N CYS A 79 10.89 2.28 16.33
CA CYS A 79 11.94 2.34 15.32
C CYS A 79 12.66 3.69 15.32
N ASN A 80 14.00 3.65 15.25
CA ASN A 80 14.86 4.84 15.18
C ASN A 80 16.14 4.51 14.40
N TRP A 81 16.93 5.54 14.07
CA TRP A 81 18.16 5.37 13.29
C TRP A 81 19.24 4.55 14.01
N ASN A 82 19.33 4.62 15.34
CA ASN A 82 20.26 3.81 16.13
C ASN A 82 19.95 2.31 16.01
N MET A 83 18.68 1.92 15.89
CA MET A 83 18.29 0.53 15.61
C MET A 83 18.82 0.05 14.25
N ILE A 84 18.86 0.93 13.24
CA ILE A 84 19.43 0.59 11.92
C ILE A 84 20.94 0.37 12.03
N GLU A 85 21.64 1.22 12.78
CA GLU A 85 23.09 1.05 13.03
C GLU A 85 23.36 -0.31 13.70
N LYS A 86 22.62 -0.64 14.75
CA LYS A 86 22.71 -1.96 15.40
C LYS A 86 22.44 -3.13 14.43
N VAL A 87 21.42 -3.02 13.57
CA VAL A 87 21.14 -4.06 12.56
C VAL A 87 22.30 -4.25 11.59
N LEU A 88 22.96 -3.16 11.20
CA LEU A 88 24.11 -3.22 10.29
C LEU A 88 25.34 -3.83 10.97
N ASP A 89 25.48 -3.66 12.29
CA ASP A 89 26.57 -4.20 13.11
C ASP A 89 26.46 -5.71 13.38
N ILE A 90 25.31 -6.36 13.14
CA ILE A 90 25.13 -7.81 13.34
C ILE A 90 26.20 -8.59 12.56
N THR A 91 26.96 -9.48 13.18
CA THR A 91 27.95 -10.31 12.46
C THR A 91 27.47 -11.75 12.32
N GLU A 92 27.88 -12.40 11.23
CA GLU A 92 27.75 -13.85 11.09
C GLU A 92 28.65 -14.59 12.09
N THR A 93 28.25 -15.81 12.43
CA THR A 93 28.98 -16.70 13.34
C THR A 93 29.17 -18.06 12.69
N ASP A 94 30.24 -18.77 13.07
CA ASP A 94 30.56 -20.09 12.52
C ASP A 94 29.77 -21.23 13.19
N ILE A 95 28.81 -20.90 14.07
CA ILE A 95 28.04 -21.88 14.82
C ILE A 95 26.97 -22.50 13.95
N PHE A 96 26.99 -23.82 13.86
CA PHE A 96 25.94 -24.56 13.19
C PHE A 96 24.66 -24.58 14.05
N TYR A 97 23.64 -23.83 13.63
CA TYR A 97 22.38 -23.71 14.36
C TYR A 97 21.20 -24.20 13.53
N THR A 98 20.40 -25.09 14.13
CA THR A 98 19.31 -25.78 13.43
C THR A 98 17.98 -25.76 14.19
N ASN A 99 17.97 -25.35 15.47
CA ASN A 99 16.79 -25.42 16.33
C ASN A 99 15.89 -24.18 16.22
N TRP A 100 15.28 -23.98 15.05
CA TRP A 100 14.39 -22.85 14.81
C TRP A 100 13.14 -22.80 15.71
N VAL A 101 12.77 -23.90 16.37
CA VAL A 101 11.62 -23.94 17.29
C VAL A 101 11.91 -23.15 18.56
N GLU A 102 13.12 -23.25 19.09
CA GLU A 102 13.54 -22.46 20.26
C GLU A 102 13.62 -20.98 19.91
N GLY A 103 14.16 -20.63 18.74
CA GLY A 103 14.18 -19.25 18.28
C GLY A 103 12.78 -18.66 18.06
N LEU A 104 11.86 -19.46 17.50
CA LEU A 104 10.46 -19.06 17.38
C LEU A 104 9.80 -18.89 18.76
N HIS A 105 10.12 -19.76 19.71
CA HIS A 105 9.61 -19.66 21.08
C HIS A 105 10.12 -18.39 21.78
N ALA A 106 11.41 -18.08 21.65
CA ALA A 106 11.99 -16.83 22.14
C ALA A 106 11.30 -15.61 21.51
N GLY A 107 10.99 -15.66 20.21
CA GLY A 107 10.22 -14.62 19.51
C GLY A 107 8.82 -14.40 20.09
N VAL A 108 8.11 -15.48 20.41
CA VAL A 108 6.79 -15.41 21.05
C VAL A 108 6.89 -14.90 22.48
N ASP A 109 7.87 -15.35 23.27
CA ASP A 109 8.08 -14.91 24.65
C ASP A 109 8.41 -13.42 24.74
N LEU A 110 9.33 -12.93 23.90
CA LEU A 110 9.65 -11.49 23.82
C LEU A 110 8.40 -10.67 23.52
N LEU A 111 7.57 -11.14 22.60
CA LEU A 111 6.32 -10.50 22.23
C LEU A 111 5.32 -10.51 23.40
N GLN A 112 5.17 -11.62 24.12
CA GLN A 112 4.27 -11.72 25.27
C GLN A 112 4.69 -10.83 26.44
N ARG A 113 5.99 -10.70 26.67
CA ARG A 113 6.54 -9.90 27.75
C ARG A 113 6.47 -8.40 27.50
N GLU A 114 6.79 -7.96 26.28
CA GLU A 114 7.08 -6.55 26.00
C GLU A 114 6.05 -5.88 25.09
N ALA A 115 5.20 -6.62 24.37
CA ALA A 115 4.19 -6.02 23.51
C ALA A 115 2.94 -5.60 24.29
N GLU A 116 2.89 -4.34 24.73
CA GLU A 116 1.71 -3.75 25.37
C GLU A 116 0.73 -3.13 24.36
N ASP A 117 -0.53 -3.58 24.36
CA ASP A 117 -1.64 -2.99 23.58
C ASP A 117 -1.43 -2.96 22.05
N ALA A 118 -0.62 -3.87 21.50
CA ALA A 118 -0.42 -3.98 20.06
C ALA A 118 -1.68 -4.52 19.37
N LYS A 119 -2.17 -3.81 18.34
CA LYS A 119 -3.34 -4.26 17.56
C LYS A 119 -3.00 -5.40 16.60
N ARG A 120 -1.74 -5.45 16.17
CA ARG A 120 -1.21 -6.47 15.29
C ARG A 120 0.16 -6.87 15.78
N LYS A 121 0.36 -8.18 15.83
CA LYS A 121 1.58 -8.82 16.30
C LYS A 121 2.12 -9.64 15.13
N THR A 122 3.34 -9.36 14.70
CA THR A 122 3.95 -10.04 13.55
C THR A 122 5.30 -10.61 13.96
N ILE A 123 5.54 -11.88 13.68
CA ILE A 123 6.86 -12.50 13.84
C ILE A 123 7.41 -12.80 12.45
N VAL A 124 8.63 -12.30 12.19
CA VAL A 124 9.35 -12.52 10.94
C VAL A 124 10.54 -13.42 11.23
N VAL A 125 10.49 -14.67 10.78
CA VAL A 125 11.59 -15.63 10.92
C VAL A 125 12.41 -15.61 9.64
N ILE A 126 13.72 -15.40 9.78
CA ILE A 126 14.67 -15.38 8.66
C ILE A 126 15.66 -16.53 8.83
N MET A 127 15.43 -17.62 8.10
CA MET A 127 16.26 -18.83 8.16
C MET A 127 15.98 -19.80 6.99
N ASP A 128 17.03 -20.46 6.52
CA ASP A 128 17.00 -21.43 5.40
C ASP A 128 16.66 -22.87 5.80
N CYS A 129 15.83 -23.07 6.83
CA CYS A 129 15.30 -24.37 7.28
C CYS A 129 16.28 -25.57 7.15
N PRO A 130 17.51 -25.55 7.72
CA PRO A 130 18.41 -26.70 7.64
C PRO A 130 17.79 -27.97 8.25
N GLU A 131 18.22 -29.14 7.81
CA GLU A 131 17.73 -30.43 8.32
C GLU A 131 18.04 -30.54 9.83
N ALA A 132 16.99 -30.81 10.63
CA ALA A 132 17.08 -30.81 12.08
C ALA A 132 16.11 -31.82 12.69
N GLU A 133 16.49 -32.42 13.81
CA GLU A 133 15.57 -33.18 14.66
C GLU A 133 14.76 -32.20 15.51
N ILE A 134 13.50 -32.02 15.15
CA ILE A 134 12.64 -31.01 15.76
C ILE A 134 11.62 -31.66 16.69
N ASN A 135 11.49 -31.10 17.91
CA ASN A 135 10.46 -31.50 18.84
C ASN A 135 9.06 -31.09 18.33
N GLN A 136 8.28 -32.08 17.88
CA GLN A 136 6.95 -31.85 17.32
C GLN A 136 5.92 -31.38 18.36
N GLU A 137 6.08 -31.74 19.64
CA GLU A 137 5.16 -31.31 20.70
C GLU A 137 5.36 -29.83 21.00
N ALA A 138 6.61 -29.39 21.13
CA ALA A 138 6.96 -27.99 21.31
C ALA A 138 6.41 -27.12 20.16
N MET A 139 6.60 -27.56 18.90
CA MET A 139 6.05 -26.87 17.73
C MET A 139 4.51 -26.78 17.78
N LYS A 140 3.82 -27.85 18.21
CA LYS A 140 2.35 -27.84 18.29
C LYS A 140 1.83 -26.87 19.35
N ASN A 141 2.55 -26.71 20.46
CA ASN A 141 2.22 -25.78 21.53
C ASN A 141 2.42 -24.33 21.06
N ILE A 142 3.57 -24.04 20.45
CA ILE A 142 3.85 -22.70 19.89
C ILE A 142 2.84 -22.33 18.80
N ALA A 143 2.47 -23.28 17.94
CA ALA A 143 1.44 -23.06 16.93
C ALA A 143 0.06 -22.76 17.55
N ALA A 144 -0.26 -23.31 18.72
CA ALA A 144 -1.48 -22.98 19.44
C ALA A 144 -1.41 -21.55 19.98
N THR A 145 -0.30 -21.16 20.62
CA THR A 145 -0.08 -19.80 21.12
C THR A 145 -0.17 -18.75 20.02
N ILE A 146 0.42 -19.00 18.84
CA ILE A 146 0.36 -18.09 17.69
C ILE A 146 -1.08 -17.86 17.25
N VAL A 147 -1.92 -18.90 17.25
CA VAL A 147 -3.34 -18.80 16.86
C VAL A 147 -4.17 -18.13 17.95
N GLU A 148 -3.92 -18.45 19.22
CA GLU A 148 -4.63 -17.85 20.36
C GLU A 148 -4.38 -16.35 20.48
N GLU A 149 -3.17 -15.89 20.18
CA GLU A 149 -2.79 -14.47 20.24
C GLU A 149 -2.96 -13.69 18.93
N ASP A 150 -3.49 -14.32 17.88
CA ASP A 150 -3.64 -13.72 16.53
C ASP A 150 -2.32 -13.14 15.99
N ILE A 151 -1.23 -13.90 16.15
CA ILE A 151 0.12 -13.52 15.69
C ILE A 151 0.27 -13.91 14.21
N THR A 152 0.65 -12.94 13.38
CA THR A 152 0.96 -13.19 11.97
C THR A 152 2.40 -13.70 11.83
N LEU A 153 2.57 -14.91 11.28
CA LEU A 153 3.89 -15.50 11.01
C LEU A 153 4.30 -15.26 9.55
N LEU A 154 5.49 -14.70 9.34
CA LEU A 154 6.16 -14.59 8.04
C LEU A 154 7.50 -15.32 8.09
N TRP A 155 7.66 -16.33 7.25
CA TRP A 155 8.91 -17.07 7.08
C TRP A 155 9.63 -16.61 5.82
N ILE A 156 10.92 -16.30 5.95
CA ILE A 156 11.76 -15.81 4.87
C ILE A 156 13.02 -16.65 4.77
N GLY A 157 13.31 -17.14 3.57
CA GLY A 157 14.53 -17.87 3.23
C GLY A 157 15.01 -17.58 1.82
N THR A 158 16.10 -18.23 1.42
CA THR A 158 16.67 -18.13 0.07
C THR A 158 15.86 -18.88 -0.97
N SER A 159 15.28 -20.03 -0.61
CA SER A 159 14.58 -20.91 -1.55
C SER A 159 13.08 -21.03 -1.24
N SER A 160 12.26 -21.12 -2.28
CA SER A 160 10.81 -21.26 -2.11
C SER A 160 10.43 -22.67 -1.65
N ILE A 161 10.03 -22.80 -0.39
CA ILE A 161 9.47 -24.04 0.17
C ILE A 161 8.15 -24.42 -0.54
N LEU A 162 7.48 -23.49 -1.22
CA LEU A 162 6.22 -23.75 -1.91
C LEU A 162 6.42 -24.41 -3.28
N GLU A 163 7.47 -24.01 -4.01
CA GLU A 163 7.74 -24.45 -5.39
C GLU A 163 8.52 -25.77 -5.47
N LEU A 164 9.23 -26.17 -4.41
CA LEU A 164 9.98 -27.43 -4.38
C LEU A 164 9.05 -28.66 -4.43
N GLY A 165 9.36 -29.66 -5.26
CA GLY A 165 8.63 -30.94 -5.28
C GLY A 165 8.68 -31.64 -3.91
N ARG A 166 7.60 -32.34 -3.51
CA ARG A 166 7.50 -32.99 -2.17
C ARG A 166 8.68 -33.91 -1.82
N GLU A 167 9.36 -34.45 -2.83
CA GLU A 167 10.50 -35.37 -2.69
C GLU A 167 11.85 -34.67 -2.46
N GLN A 168 12.00 -33.42 -2.89
CA GLN A 168 13.21 -32.62 -2.69
C GLN A 168 13.25 -31.92 -1.33
N ARG A 169 12.12 -31.97 -0.59
CA ARG A 169 11.98 -31.25 0.67
C ARG A 169 12.58 -32.00 1.85
N ASN A 170 13.37 -31.27 2.62
CA ASN A 170 13.94 -31.75 3.86
C ASN A 170 12.82 -31.84 4.95
N ASN A 171 13.09 -32.50 6.09
CA ASN A 171 12.08 -32.70 7.12
C ASN A 171 11.68 -31.37 7.78
N SER A 172 12.62 -30.45 7.98
CA SER A 172 12.39 -29.12 8.53
C SER A 172 11.42 -28.30 7.68
N GLU A 173 11.62 -28.25 6.36
CA GLU A 173 10.76 -27.59 5.39
C GLU A 173 9.35 -28.16 5.38
N LYS A 174 9.22 -29.49 5.46
CA LYS A 174 7.92 -30.15 5.60
C LYS A 174 7.21 -29.74 6.89
N MET A 175 7.94 -29.55 7.98
CA MET A 175 7.39 -29.09 9.25
C MET A 175 6.99 -27.60 9.21
N VAL A 176 7.84 -26.73 8.67
CA VAL A 176 7.53 -25.31 8.48
C VAL A 176 6.31 -25.13 7.59
N GLN A 177 6.17 -25.91 6.52
CA GLN A 177 4.96 -25.87 5.69
C GLN A 177 3.70 -26.26 6.48
N ARG A 178 3.77 -27.27 7.35
CA ARG A 178 2.63 -27.64 8.21
C ARG A 178 2.31 -26.55 9.22
N LEU A 179 3.34 -25.92 9.80
CA LEU A 179 3.19 -24.79 10.71
C LEU A 179 2.49 -23.63 10.00
N CYS A 180 3.02 -23.17 8.86
CA CYS A 180 2.44 -22.08 8.08
C CYS A 180 0.99 -22.37 7.69
N ARG A 181 0.65 -23.60 7.30
CA ARG A 181 -0.76 -23.97 7.02
C ARG A 181 -1.65 -23.91 8.25
N ARG A 182 -1.15 -24.30 9.43
CA ARG A 182 -1.93 -24.32 10.67
C ARG A 182 -2.17 -22.93 11.23
N VAL A 183 -1.17 -22.05 11.15
CA VAL A 183 -1.24 -20.67 11.68
C VAL A 183 -1.65 -19.64 10.62
N ASN A 184 -1.98 -20.08 9.40
CA ASN A 184 -2.20 -19.21 8.24
C ASN A 184 -1.02 -18.26 7.98
N GLY A 185 0.21 -18.74 8.24
CA GLY A 185 1.46 -18.03 8.04
C GLY A 185 1.88 -18.01 6.57
N LYS A 186 2.69 -17.01 6.21
CA LYS A 186 3.19 -16.81 4.85
C LYS A 186 4.65 -17.24 4.74
N HIS A 187 5.01 -17.85 3.62
CA HIS A 187 6.39 -18.13 3.25
C HIS A 187 6.73 -17.27 2.02
N ALA A 188 7.89 -16.64 2.00
CA ALA A 188 8.36 -15.87 0.86
C ALA A 188 9.89 -15.90 0.77
N THR A 189 10.43 -15.62 -0.41
CA THR A 189 11.88 -15.61 -0.64
C THR A 189 12.47 -14.20 -0.62
N PHE A 190 13.78 -14.06 -0.43
CA PHE A 190 14.43 -12.76 -0.54
C PHE A 190 14.26 -12.11 -1.92
N SER A 191 14.29 -12.91 -3.00
CA SER A 191 14.10 -12.44 -4.37
C SER A 191 12.69 -11.91 -4.63
N GLU A 192 11.67 -12.47 -3.99
CA GLU A 192 10.29 -11.97 -4.04
C GLU A 192 10.10 -10.71 -3.19
N ILE A 193 10.69 -10.69 -1.99
CA ILE A 193 10.37 -9.67 -0.98
C ILE A 193 11.18 -8.38 -1.17
N LEU A 194 12.49 -8.48 -1.44
CA LEU A 194 13.37 -7.31 -1.50
C LEU A 194 12.93 -6.27 -2.54
N PRO A 195 12.51 -6.64 -3.77
CA PRO A 195 11.98 -5.66 -4.74
C PRO A 195 10.68 -5.02 -4.25
N ASN A 196 9.81 -5.78 -3.60
CA ASN A 196 8.49 -5.33 -3.16
C ASN A 196 8.55 -4.37 -1.95
N ILE A 197 9.58 -4.49 -1.11
CA ILE A 197 9.73 -3.63 0.07
C ILE A 197 10.36 -2.26 -0.26
N GLN A 198 11.10 -2.15 -1.38
CA GLN A 198 11.71 -0.90 -1.82
C GLN A 198 10.69 0.21 -2.15
N PHE A 199 9.47 -0.18 -2.54
CA PHE A 199 8.40 0.78 -2.79
C PHE A 199 7.74 1.18 -1.46
N TYR A 200 7.93 2.44 -1.06
CA TYR A 200 7.35 3.06 0.14
C TYR A 200 5.81 3.14 0.09
N GLY A 201 5.12 2.00 0.16
CA GLY A 201 3.68 1.93 0.39
C GLY A 201 3.41 1.84 1.87
N GLY A 202 2.92 2.92 2.49
CA GLY A 202 2.50 2.89 3.90
C GLY A 202 1.27 2.01 4.09
N LYS A 203 0.95 1.68 5.35
CA LYS A 203 -0.27 0.97 5.74
C LYS A 203 -1.49 1.63 5.10
N GLN A 204 -2.24 0.83 4.35
CA GLN A 204 -3.53 1.29 3.86
C GLN A 204 -4.46 1.44 5.07
N PRO A 205 -4.92 2.66 5.40
CA PRO A 205 -5.88 2.84 6.48
C PRO A 205 -7.16 2.08 6.14
N LYS A 206 -7.89 1.60 7.16
CA LYS A 206 -9.22 1.04 6.94
C LYS A 206 -10.05 2.06 6.13
N PRO A 207 -10.59 1.69 4.96
CA PRO A 207 -11.27 2.65 4.11
C PRO A 207 -12.56 3.09 4.80
N THR A 208 -12.80 4.40 4.84
CA THR A 208 -14.05 4.95 5.37
C THR A 208 -15.12 4.87 4.30
N GLY A 209 -16.22 4.18 4.59
CA GLY A 209 -17.33 4.01 3.65
C GLY A 209 -18.17 5.29 3.52
N TRP A 210 -18.33 5.79 2.30
CA TRP A 210 -19.30 6.83 1.96
C TRP A 210 -20.68 6.20 1.71
N ARG A 211 -21.58 6.37 2.68
CA ARG A 211 -22.98 5.89 2.60
C ARG A 211 -23.82 6.83 1.76
N CYS A 212 -24.46 6.35 0.70
CA CYS A 212 -25.41 7.12 -0.11
C CYS A 212 -26.45 6.18 -0.73
N ASN A 213 -27.66 6.67 -0.98
CA ASN A 213 -28.61 5.91 -1.80
C ASN A 213 -28.25 6.10 -3.27
N LEU A 214 -28.18 5.00 -4.01
CA LEU A 214 -28.19 4.98 -5.47
C LEU A 214 -29.64 5.16 -5.93
N GLU A 215 -29.92 6.30 -6.54
CA GLU A 215 -31.28 6.69 -6.94
C GLU A 215 -31.48 6.49 -8.45
N ILE A 216 -32.51 5.72 -8.81
CA ILE A 216 -32.93 5.45 -10.19
C ILE A 216 -34.39 5.86 -10.30
N SER A 217 -34.64 7.10 -10.73
CA SER A 217 -35.97 7.72 -10.65
C SER A 217 -36.54 7.61 -9.22
N ASP A 218 -37.61 6.84 -9.00
CA ASP A 218 -38.25 6.67 -7.69
C ASP A 218 -37.61 5.55 -6.84
N ILE A 219 -36.75 4.71 -7.44
CA ILE A 219 -36.11 3.59 -6.74
C ILE A 219 -34.87 4.09 -6.00
N LYS A 220 -34.78 3.78 -4.71
CA LYS A 220 -33.63 4.12 -3.86
C LYS A 220 -32.99 2.85 -3.33
N ILE A 221 -31.74 2.60 -3.72
CA ILE A 221 -30.98 1.44 -3.26
C ILE A 221 -29.91 1.94 -2.29
N PRO A 222 -29.98 1.58 -1.00
CA PRO A 222 -28.92 1.92 -0.04
C PRO A 222 -27.56 1.32 -0.44
N THR A 223 -26.53 2.17 -0.55
CA THR A 223 -25.18 1.75 -0.97
C THR A 223 -24.08 2.34 -0.09
N ILE A 224 -22.93 1.67 -0.09
CA ILE A 224 -21.69 2.09 0.53
C ILE A 224 -20.60 2.12 -0.52
N THR A 225 -19.85 3.23 -0.57
CA THR A 225 -18.71 3.38 -1.47
C THR A 225 -17.40 3.40 -0.69
N TYR A 226 -16.40 2.66 -1.14
CA TYR A 226 -15.03 2.72 -0.62
C TYR A 226 -14.06 3.24 -1.68
N LEU A 227 -13.04 3.97 -1.25
CA LEU A 227 -11.90 4.33 -2.09
C LEU A 227 -11.06 3.08 -2.35
N PHE A 228 -10.87 2.72 -3.61
CA PHE A 228 -10.12 1.53 -4.02
C PHE A 228 -8.69 1.88 -4.44
N ILE A 229 -8.55 2.80 -5.40
CA ILE A 229 -7.26 3.28 -5.90
C ILE A 229 -7.23 4.79 -5.73
N ALA A 230 -6.12 5.32 -5.22
CA ALA A 230 -5.85 6.75 -5.15
C ALA A 230 -4.35 7.01 -5.18
N ASP A 231 -3.94 8.08 -5.87
CA ASP A 231 -2.57 8.58 -5.84
C ASP A 231 -2.27 9.25 -4.49
N LYS A 232 -1.86 8.44 -3.51
CA LYS A 232 -1.41 8.94 -2.21
C LYS A 232 0.06 9.30 -2.29
N LYS A 233 0.41 10.55 -1.95
CA LYS A 233 1.78 10.91 -1.61
C LYS A 233 2.09 10.35 -0.22
N PRO A 234 3.01 9.35 -0.09
CA PRO A 234 3.21 8.65 1.17
C PRO A 234 3.95 9.51 2.21
N LEU A 235 4.69 10.53 1.77
CA LEU A 235 5.53 11.37 2.61
C LEU A 235 4.97 12.80 2.75
N PRO A 236 5.19 13.46 3.90
CA PRO A 236 4.83 14.86 4.09
C PRO A 236 5.62 15.77 3.13
N ALA A 237 5.05 16.93 2.82
CA ALA A 237 5.74 17.94 2.02
C ALA A 237 6.97 18.48 2.77
N TRP A 238 8.06 18.70 2.03
CA TRP A 238 9.26 19.36 2.56
C TRP A 238 8.91 20.75 3.10
N LYS A 239 9.39 21.05 4.30
CA LYS A 239 9.28 22.38 4.91
C LYS A 239 10.53 23.20 4.57
N THR A 240 10.34 24.45 4.19
CA THR A 240 11.45 25.40 4.01
C THR A 240 11.87 25.94 5.36
N VAL A 241 13.15 25.77 5.68
CA VAL A 241 13.75 26.12 6.96
C VAL A 241 15.03 26.92 6.74
N ALA A 242 15.30 27.91 7.60
CA ALA A 242 16.54 28.68 7.55
C ALA A 242 17.46 28.31 8.71
N LYS A 243 18.77 28.25 8.44
CA LYS A 243 19.80 28.09 9.46
C LYS A 243 20.03 29.43 10.16
N ASN A 244 19.89 29.46 11.49
CA ASN A 244 20.35 30.61 12.26
C ASN A 244 21.88 30.62 12.30
N PRO A 245 22.58 31.64 11.77
CA PRO A 245 24.04 31.70 11.81
C PRO A 245 24.61 31.88 13.23
N GLU A 246 23.82 32.32 14.21
CA GLU A 246 24.28 32.58 15.58
C GLU A 246 24.10 31.40 16.55
N CYS A 247 23.42 30.33 16.15
CA CYS A 247 23.21 29.16 16.99
C CYS A 247 23.99 27.95 16.45
N GLU A 248 24.95 27.43 17.24
CA GLU A 248 25.66 26.19 16.94
C GLU A 248 24.75 24.94 17.02
N ASN A 249 23.58 25.06 17.66
CA ASN A 249 22.58 24.00 17.75
C ASN A 249 21.72 23.93 16.48
N LEU A 250 21.88 22.83 15.73
CA LEU A 250 21.09 22.48 14.53
C LEU A 250 19.57 22.32 14.78
N ASN A 251 19.13 22.30 16.04
CA ASN A 251 17.74 22.05 16.43
C ASN A 251 16.88 23.32 16.56
N GLU A 252 17.47 24.51 16.48
CA GLU A 252 16.71 25.78 16.43
C GLU A 252 16.40 26.15 14.99
N ILE A 253 15.51 25.37 14.40
CA ILE A 253 14.97 25.62 13.07
C ILE A 253 14.07 26.86 13.12
N ILE A 254 14.39 27.89 12.35
CA ILE A 254 13.53 29.07 12.18
C ILE A 254 12.58 28.81 10.99
N ASP A 255 11.28 28.88 11.25
CA ASP A 255 10.25 28.82 10.21
C ASP A 255 10.37 30.05 9.29
N VAL A 256 10.63 29.81 8.00
CA VAL A 256 10.72 30.88 7.00
C VAL A 256 9.30 31.32 6.62
N LYS A 257 8.90 32.51 7.08
CA LYS A 257 7.69 33.17 6.60
C LYS A 257 7.98 33.87 5.28
N VAL A 258 7.52 33.29 4.17
CA VAL A 258 7.56 33.93 2.85
C VAL A 258 6.37 34.88 2.72
N ASN A 259 6.59 36.18 2.90
CA ASN A 259 5.59 37.20 2.59
C ASN A 259 5.61 37.47 1.08
N LYS A 260 4.57 37.03 0.36
CA LYS A 260 4.41 37.33 -1.06
C LYS A 260 3.59 38.60 -1.20
N GLY A 261 4.23 39.70 -1.61
CA GLY A 261 3.54 40.91 -2.06
C GLY A 261 3.00 40.73 -3.47
N LEU A 262 1.80 41.24 -3.74
CA LEU A 262 1.29 41.38 -5.10
C LEU A 262 1.72 42.74 -5.63
N ALA A 263 2.50 42.73 -6.71
CA ALA A 263 2.96 43.93 -7.38
C ALA A 263 2.25 44.11 -8.73
N ASP A 264 1.94 45.35 -9.08
CA ASP A 264 1.40 45.67 -10.41
C ASP A 264 2.48 45.59 -11.50
N TYR A 265 2.10 45.89 -12.76
CA TYR A 265 3.03 45.92 -13.89
C TYR A 265 4.20 46.89 -13.69
N HIS A 266 4.02 47.93 -12.88
CA HIS A 266 5.04 48.92 -12.54
C HIS A 266 5.84 48.56 -11.28
N LYS A 267 5.68 47.33 -10.77
CA LYS A 267 6.32 46.83 -9.54
C LYS A 267 5.95 47.62 -8.29
N LYS A 268 4.80 48.31 -8.29
CA LYS A 268 4.29 48.95 -7.08
C LYS A 268 3.57 47.91 -6.23
N GLU A 269 3.99 47.80 -4.99
CA GLU A 269 3.35 46.95 -3.99
C GLU A 269 2.14 47.66 -3.39
N TYR A 270 1.08 46.89 -3.15
CA TYR A 270 -0.13 47.35 -2.48
C TYR A 270 -0.37 46.51 -1.23
N ASP A 271 -0.96 47.13 -0.22
CA ASP A 271 -1.44 46.43 0.96
C ASP A 271 -2.56 45.45 0.58
N ILE A 272 -2.61 44.30 1.28
CA ILE A 272 -3.57 43.22 1.02
C ILE A 272 -5.01 43.74 1.12
N ASP A 273 -5.28 44.66 2.04
CA ASP A 273 -6.60 45.26 2.25
C ASP A 273 -7.05 46.16 1.07
N ASN A 274 -6.11 46.60 0.24
CA ASN A 274 -6.38 47.41 -0.96
C ASN A 274 -6.47 46.56 -2.23
N ILE A 275 -6.43 45.24 -2.12
CA ILE A 275 -6.46 44.32 -3.26
C ILE A 275 -7.81 43.61 -3.32
N VAL A 276 -8.50 43.78 -4.46
CA VAL A 276 -9.75 43.07 -4.74
C VAL A 276 -9.46 41.92 -5.71
N ARG A 277 -9.92 40.72 -5.37
CA ARG A 277 -9.81 39.56 -6.26
C ARG A 277 -10.64 39.80 -7.53
N GLY A 278 -10.13 39.45 -8.69
CA GLY A 278 -10.86 39.59 -9.94
C GLY A 278 -10.64 38.41 -10.87
N TYR A 279 -11.57 38.21 -11.81
CA TYR A 279 -11.44 37.23 -12.88
C TYR A 279 -11.32 37.93 -14.21
N LYS A 280 -10.56 37.32 -15.12
CA LYS A 280 -10.46 37.78 -16.50
C LYS A 280 -11.56 37.11 -17.31
N TYR A 281 -12.47 37.91 -17.87
CA TYR A 281 -13.50 37.46 -18.79
C TYR A 281 -13.23 38.04 -20.17
N GLY A 282 -12.63 37.23 -21.04
CA GLY A 282 -12.11 37.70 -22.33
C GLY A 282 -11.01 38.76 -22.15
N ARG A 283 -11.29 40.00 -22.56
CA ARG A 283 -10.37 41.14 -22.41
C ARG A 283 -10.68 42.03 -21.19
N LYS A 284 -11.80 41.80 -20.50
CA LYS A 284 -12.22 42.62 -19.36
C LYS A 284 -11.80 41.96 -18.05
N PHE A 285 -11.38 42.79 -17.10
CA PHE A 285 -11.18 42.39 -15.72
C PHE A 285 -12.46 42.69 -14.94
N ILE A 286 -13.02 41.66 -14.31
CA ILE A 286 -14.22 41.76 -13.49
C ILE A 286 -13.79 41.64 -12.03
N PRO A 287 -13.89 42.72 -11.23
CA PRO A 287 -13.60 42.65 -9.80
C PRO A 287 -14.70 41.88 -9.08
N MET A 288 -14.31 40.98 -8.19
CA MET A 288 -15.19 40.21 -7.31
C MET A 288 -15.11 40.82 -5.92
N THR A 289 -15.88 41.88 -5.70
CA THR A 289 -16.07 42.42 -4.35
C THR A 289 -16.83 41.40 -3.49
N ASP A 290 -16.75 41.55 -2.17
CA ASP A 290 -17.45 40.66 -1.24
C ASP A 290 -18.98 40.72 -1.45
N ASP A 291 -19.52 41.93 -1.67
CA ASP A 291 -20.93 42.15 -2.00
C ASP A 291 -21.35 41.41 -3.28
N PHE A 292 -20.52 41.47 -4.32
CA PHE A 292 -20.78 40.77 -5.57
C PHE A 292 -20.71 39.25 -5.36
N THR A 293 -19.72 38.77 -4.63
CA THR A 293 -19.56 37.34 -4.32
C THR A 293 -20.73 36.79 -3.50
N ALA A 294 -21.25 37.58 -2.56
CA ALA A 294 -22.45 37.23 -1.78
C ALA A 294 -23.72 37.20 -2.65
N SER A 295 -23.78 38.02 -3.71
CA SER A 295 -24.90 38.02 -4.66
C SER A 295 -24.90 36.83 -5.63
N LEU A 296 -23.75 36.14 -5.79
CA LEU A 296 -23.66 34.97 -6.66
C LEU A 296 -24.43 33.80 -6.07
N LYS A 297 -25.35 33.23 -6.86
CA LYS A 297 -26.04 32.00 -6.49
C LYS A 297 -25.03 30.86 -6.47
N LYS A 298 -24.65 30.42 -5.26
CA LYS A 298 -23.97 29.14 -5.09
C LYS A 298 -24.92 28.01 -5.50
N LEU A 299 -24.38 27.01 -6.18
CA LEU A 299 -25.11 25.78 -6.46
C LEU A 299 -25.53 25.13 -5.13
N ASN A 300 -26.84 25.05 -4.90
CA ASN A 300 -27.38 24.35 -3.73
C ASN A 300 -27.52 22.87 -4.07
N THR A 301 -26.47 22.10 -3.79
CA THR A 301 -26.42 20.66 -4.02
C THR A 301 -26.58 19.89 -2.73
N GLU A 302 -27.28 18.76 -2.80
CA GLU A 302 -27.42 17.81 -1.71
C GLU A 302 -26.62 16.55 -2.03
N LYS A 303 -26.08 15.92 -0.99
CA LYS A 303 -25.37 14.65 -1.07
C LYS A 303 -26.26 13.62 -1.77
N SER A 304 -25.77 13.08 -2.88
CA SER A 304 -26.59 12.25 -3.77
C SER A 304 -25.74 11.40 -4.71
N LEU A 305 -26.31 10.26 -5.12
CA LEU A 305 -25.79 9.39 -6.17
C LEU A 305 -26.94 9.00 -7.09
N ILE A 306 -27.13 9.77 -8.16
CA ILE A 306 -28.33 9.68 -9.01
C ILE A 306 -27.93 9.14 -10.37
N VAL A 307 -28.61 8.10 -10.84
CA VAL A 307 -28.43 7.57 -12.19
C VAL A 307 -29.07 8.50 -13.21
N TYR A 308 -28.27 8.99 -14.16
CA TYR A 308 -28.71 9.80 -15.27
C TYR A 308 -29.18 8.94 -16.45
N GLY A 309 -28.52 7.81 -16.67
CA GLY A 309 -28.91 6.87 -17.72
C GLY A 309 -27.95 5.70 -17.85
N PHE A 310 -28.29 4.77 -18.74
CA PHE A 310 -27.49 3.58 -19.06
C PHE A 310 -26.98 3.68 -20.49
N LEU A 311 -25.77 3.17 -20.72
CA LEU A 311 -25.09 3.22 -22.01
C LEU A 311 -24.40 1.87 -22.28
N PRO A 312 -24.35 1.38 -23.52
CA PRO A 312 -23.50 0.25 -23.87
C PRO A 312 -22.03 0.49 -23.49
N LYS A 313 -21.35 -0.52 -22.95
CA LYS A 313 -19.97 -0.40 -22.43
C LYS A 313 -18.96 0.06 -23.50
N ASP A 314 -19.15 -0.34 -24.75
CA ASP A 314 -18.31 0.02 -25.91
C ASP A 314 -18.36 1.52 -26.26
N LYS A 315 -19.43 2.21 -25.84
CA LYS A 315 -19.59 3.64 -26.09
C LYS A 315 -18.79 4.51 -25.11
N VAL A 316 -18.31 3.94 -23.99
CA VAL A 316 -17.41 4.64 -23.07
C VAL A 316 -15.97 4.26 -23.38
N LYS A 317 -15.20 5.20 -23.92
CA LYS A 317 -13.80 4.97 -24.25
C LYS A 317 -12.93 5.21 -23.03
N LEU A 318 -11.76 4.57 -22.99
CA LEU A 318 -10.78 4.76 -21.93
C LEU A 318 -10.41 6.24 -21.74
N ARG A 319 -10.33 6.99 -22.85
CA ARG A 319 -10.03 8.43 -22.87
C ARG A 319 -11.07 9.30 -22.15
N ASP A 320 -12.29 8.79 -21.98
CA ASP A 320 -13.39 9.56 -21.38
C ASP A 320 -13.35 9.48 -19.83
N ARG A 321 -12.50 8.59 -19.28
CA ARG A 321 -12.23 8.46 -17.85
C ARG A 321 -11.29 9.58 -17.39
N CYS A 322 -11.53 10.11 -16.20
CA CYS A 322 -10.66 11.11 -15.58
C CYS A 322 -10.53 10.89 -14.07
N GLY A 323 -9.77 11.76 -13.41
CA GLY A 323 -9.57 11.77 -11.97
C GLY A 323 -8.47 10.83 -11.48
N ASP A 324 -8.09 11.02 -10.23
CA ASP A 324 -6.95 10.34 -9.58
C ASP A 324 -7.43 9.22 -8.64
N GLU A 325 -8.73 8.93 -8.65
CA GLU A 325 -9.39 8.05 -7.69
C GLU A 325 -10.37 7.09 -8.38
N THR A 326 -10.30 5.81 -8.01
CA THR A 326 -11.31 4.79 -8.36
C THR A 326 -11.99 4.30 -7.09
N HIS A 327 -13.30 4.14 -7.16
CA HIS A 327 -14.12 3.74 -6.03
C HIS A 327 -14.80 2.40 -6.29
N ILE A 328 -15.04 1.63 -5.23
CA ILE A 328 -15.87 0.43 -5.25
C ILE A 328 -17.21 0.75 -4.57
N LEU A 329 -18.32 0.48 -5.25
CA LEU A 329 -19.66 0.64 -4.73
C LEU A 329 -20.26 -0.73 -4.40
N LEU A 330 -20.79 -0.86 -3.18
CA LEU A 330 -21.36 -2.08 -2.60
C LEU A 330 -22.76 -1.81 -2.03
N PRO A 331 -23.61 -2.83 -1.88
CA PRO A 331 -24.88 -2.69 -1.18
C PRO A 331 -24.65 -2.37 0.30
N SER A 332 -25.58 -1.63 0.90
CA SER A 332 -25.72 -1.61 2.36
C SER A 332 -26.58 -2.79 2.83
N ASP A 333 -26.49 -3.10 4.12
CA ASP A 333 -27.25 -4.19 4.74
C ASP A 333 -28.75 -4.10 4.40
N GLY A 334 -29.30 -5.18 3.84
CA GLY A 334 -30.71 -5.30 3.44
C GLY A 334 -31.04 -4.80 2.02
N ALA A 335 -30.07 -4.27 1.26
CA ALA A 335 -30.26 -3.81 -0.12
C ALA A 335 -29.67 -4.75 -1.18
N GLU A 336 -29.16 -5.92 -0.77
CA GLU A 336 -28.37 -6.85 -1.58
C GLU A 336 -29.14 -7.33 -2.81
N ILE A 337 -30.41 -7.74 -2.62
CA ILE A 337 -31.23 -8.28 -3.71
C ILE A 337 -31.41 -7.24 -4.82
N HIS A 338 -31.76 -5.99 -4.46
CA HIS A 338 -31.98 -4.92 -5.43
C HIS A 338 -30.68 -4.53 -6.13
N PHE A 339 -29.60 -4.42 -5.38
CA PHE A 339 -28.28 -4.08 -5.90
C PHE A 339 -27.74 -5.13 -6.87
N PHE A 340 -27.72 -6.41 -6.46
CA PHE A 340 -27.19 -7.50 -7.28
C PHE A 340 -28.06 -7.79 -8.50
N SER A 341 -29.38 -7.56 -8.41
CA SER A 341 -30.26 -7.66 -9.58
C SER A 341 -29.89 -6.62 -10.65
N LEU A 342 -29.65 -5.38 -10.24
CA LEU A 342 -29.20 -4.32 -11.14
C LEU A 342 -27.80 -4.62 -11.71
N LEU A 343 -26.87 -5.03 -10.85
CA LEU A 343 -25.50 -5.38 -11.23
C LEU A 343 -25.48 -6.46 -12.30
N LYS A 344 -26.22 -7.55 -12.07
CA LYS A 344 -26.31 -8.67 -13.00
C LYS A 344 -26.97 -8.26 -14.32
N ALA A 345 -28.09 -7.52 -14.26
CA ALA A 345 -28.76 -7.05 -15.48
C ALA A 345 -27.84 -6.16 -16.34
N MET A 346 -27.06 -5.27 -15.72
CA MET A 346 -26.09 -4.44 -16.43
C MET A 346 -24.94 -5.27 -17.03
N ALA A 347 -24.46 -6.28 -16.31
CA ALA A 347 -23.41 -7.17 -16.81
C ALA A 347 -23.90 -8.02 -18.00
N ASP A 348 -25.06 -8.66 -17.88
CA ASP A 348 -25.65 -9.52 -18.91
C ASP A 348 -25.93 -8.74 -20.20
N LEU A 349 -26.34 -7.48 -20.09
CA LEU A 349 -26.59 -6.61 -21.24
C LEU A 349 -25.33 -5.91 -21.78
N ASN A 350 -24.21 -5.98 -21.07
CA ASN A 350 -22.98 -5.22 -21.33
C ASN A 350 -23.20 -3.68 -21.31
N PHE A 351 -23.93 -3.20 -20.31
CA PHE A 351 -24.20 -1.77 -20.08
C PHE A 351 -23.43 -1.23 -18.87
N VAL A 352 -23.23 0.09 -18.88
CA VAL A 352 -22.71 0.89 -17.77
C VAL A 352 -23.73 1.97 -17.41
N ALA A 353 -23.66 2.49 -16.19
CA ALA A 353 -24.54 3.58 -15.75
C ALA A 353 -23.75 4.88 -15.60
N ILE A 354 -24.28 5.98 -16.13
CA ILE A 354 -23.77 7.33 -15.91
C ILE A 354 -24.48 7.90 -14.69
N VAL A 355 -23.73 8.36 -13.70
CA VAL A 355 -24.25 8.82 -12.42
C VAL A 355 -23.73 10.20 -12.05
N ARG A 356 -24.62 11.04 -11.51
CA ARG A 356 -24.26 12.29 -10.85
C ARG A 356 -23.96 11.98 -9.38
N SER A 357 -22.75 12.31 -8.94
CA SER A 357 -22.30 12.13 -7.57
C SER A 357 -22.04 13.47 -6.90
N VAL A 358 -22.61 13.68 -5.71
CA VAL A 358 -22.31 14.80 -4.81
C VAL A 358 -21.88 14.21 -3.49
N TYR A 359 -20.62 14.40 -3.12
CA TYR A 359 -20.01 13.74 -1.96
C TYR A 359 -20.61 14.21 -0.62
N ILE A 360 -20.71 15.52 -0.44
CA ILE A 360 -21.28 16.20 0.74
C ILE A 360 -22.15 17.35 0.24
N ASP A 361 -23.14 17.76 1.03
CA ASP A 361 -23.98 18.93 0.74
C ASP A 361 -23.11 20.15 0.40
N LYS A 362 -23.55 20.89 -0.62
CA LYS A 362 -22.89 22.09 -1.14
C LYS A 362 -21.53 21.84 -1.81
N CYS A 363 -21.14 20.59 -2.05
CA CYS A 363 -20.02 20.27 -2.93
C CYS A 363 -20.42 20.29 -4.40
N ASP A 364 -19.45 20.56 -5.27
CA ASP A 364 -19.65 20.52 -6.71
C ASP A 364 -20.00 19.09 -7.17
N PRO A 365 -21.01 18.93 -8.04
CA PRO A 365 -21.37 17.62 -8.56
C PRO A 365 -20.32 17.12 -9.54
N LYS A 366 -20.01 15.83 -9.45
CA LYS A 366 -19.17 15.11 -10.42
C LYS A 366 -20.02 14.16 -11.26
N MET A 367 -19.63 13.97 -12.51
CA MET A 367 -20.16 12.88 -13.32
C MET A 367 -19.24 11.67 -13.14
N LYS A 368 -19.83 10.50 -12.91
CA LYS A 368 -19.11 9.24 -12.74
C LYS A 368 -19.77 8.13 -13.56
N ILE A 369 -19.05 7.05 -13.80
CA ILE A 369 -19.55 5.86 -14.49
C ILE A 369 -19.44 4.66 -13.56
N LEU A 370 -20.51 3.87 -13.49
CA LEU A 370 -20.57 2.59 -12.79
C LEU A 370 -20.37 1.45 -13.78
N TYR A 371 -19.26 0.72 -13.63
CA TYR A 371 -18.95 -0.49 -14.38
C TYR A 371 -19.31 -1.72 -13.55
N PRO A 372 -20.18 -2.61 -14.04
CA PRO A 372 -20.49 -3.85 -13.32
C PRO A 372 -19.27 -4.78 -13.32
N GLN A 373 -18.93 -5.36 -12.17
CA GLN A 373 -17.87 -6.37 -12.02
C GLN A 373 -18.45 -7.65 -11.41
N ILE A 374 -18.46 -8.73 -12.20
CA ILE A 374 -18.93 -10.06 -11.77
C ILE A 374 -18.01 -11.22 -12.22
N ASP A 375 -17.02 -10.93 -13.08
CA ASP A 375 -16.27 -11.96 -13.81
C ASP A 375 -15.10 -12.58 -13.02
N ASP A 376 -14.65 -11.90 -11.95
CA ASP A 376 -13.47 -12.28 -11.19
C ASP A 376 -13.88 -13.08 -9.93
N PRO A 377 -13.54 -14.38 -9.83
CA PRO A 377 -13.92 -15.22 -8.70
C PRO A 377 -13.22 -14.84 -7.39
N ASP A 378 -12.07 -14.14 -7.46
CA ASP A 378 -11.29 -13.73 -6.30
C ASP A 378 -11.74 -12.36 -5.76
N LYS A 379 -12.65 -11.67 -6.45
CA LYS A 379 -13.14 -10.34 -6.09
C LYS A 379 -14.65 -10.32 -5.82
N PRO A 380 -15.12 -9.45 -4.90
CA PRO A 380 -16.54 -9.32 -4.63
C PRO A 380 -17.27 -8.69 -5.83
N TRP A 381 -18.50 -9.15 -6.05
CA TRP A 381 -19.40 -8.55 -7.02
C TRP A 381 -19.73 -7.11 -6.62
N CYS A 382 -19.42 -6.14 -7.47
CA CYS A 382 -19.54 -4.73 -7.15
C CYS A 382 -19.60 -3.84 -8.41
N PHE A 383 -19.89 -2.54 -8.23
CA PHE A 383 -19.64 -1.56 -9.29
C PHE A 383 -18.31 -0.86 -9.06
N LEU A 384 -17.47 -0.80 -10.10
CA LEU A 384 -16.36 0.15 -10.15
C LEU A 384 -16.88 1.51 -10.58
N MET A 385 -16.65 2.51 -9.75
CA MET A 385 -17.08 3.88 -9.96
C MET A 385 -15.87 4.76 -10.29
N VAL A 386 -15.86 5.32 -11.50
CA VAL A 386 -14.77 6.14 -12.05
C VAL A 386 -15.29 7.51 -12.46
N ASP A 387 -14.51 8.57 -12.27
CA ASP A 387 -14.89 9.92 -12.69
C ASP A 387 -14.93 10.02 -14.23
N HIS A 388 -15.89 10.78 -14.76
CA HIS A 388 -16.07 11.02 -16.18
C HIS A 388 -15.85 12.50 -16.50
N MET A 389 -15.23 12.77 -17.63
CA MET A 389 -14.90 14.13 -18.04
C MET A 389 -16.14 14.95 -18.43
N PHE A 390 -16.11 16.25 -18.12
CA PHE A 390 -17.03 17.22 -18.70
C PHE A 390 -16.53 17.71 -20.06
N LYS A 391 -17.44 18.26 -20.88
CA LYS A 391 -17.11 18.72 -22.24
C LYS A 391 -16.05 19.81 -22.24
N GLU A 392 -16.07 20.68 -21.24
CA GLU A 392 -15.16 21.79 -21.01
C GLU A 392 -13.72 21.32 -20.78
N ASN A 393 -13.54 20.07 -20.34
CA ASN A 393 -12.23 19.47 -20.05
C ASN A 393 -11.63 18.77 -21.28
N LEU A 394 -12.38 18.67 -22.38
CA LEU A 394 -11.91 18.01 -23.60
C LEU A 394 -10.98 18.94 -24.39
N GLY A 395 -9.68 18.66 -24.35
CA GLY A 395 -8.70 19.22 -25.28
C GLY A 395 -8.65 18.40 -26.57
N VAL A 396 -9.28 18.87 -27.64
CA VAL A 396 -9.19 18.21 -28.95
C VAL A 396 -7.95 18.73 -29.68
N VAL A 397 -7.03 17.82 -29.97
CA VAL A 397 -5.92 18.04 -30.90
C VAL A 397 -6.17 17.14 -32.11
N GLU A 398 -6.09 17.69 -33.32
CA GLU A 398 -6.22 16.93 -34.56
C GLU A 398 -4.83 16.47 -35.01
N PRO A 399 -4.43 15.20 -34.76
CA PRO A 399 -3.16 14.69 -35.26
C PRO A 399 -3.23 14.47 -36.78
N ARG A 400 -2.07 14.50 -37.44
CA ARG A 400 -1.96 13.99 -38.81
C ARG A 400 -2.12 12.47 -38.79
N THR A 401 -2.86 11.93 -39.75
CA THR A 401 -3.03 10.49 -39.94
C THR A 401 -1.74 9.85 -40.44
N TYR A 402 -1.43 8.65 -39.96
CA TYR A 402 -0.27 7.87 -40.40
C TYR A 402 -0.59 6.85 -41.50
N ASP A 403 -1.83 6.85 -42.03
CA ASP A 403 -2.32 5.89 -43.04
C ASP A 403 -1.44 5.79 -44.29
N GLU A 404 -0.84 6.89 -44.72
CA GLU A 404 0.09 6.90 -45.86
C GLU A 404 1.46 6.32 -45.52
N VAL A 405 1.90 6.51 -44.27
CA VAL A 405 3.16 5.93 -43.75
C VAL A 405 3.03 4.43 -43.65
N TYR A 406 1.89 3.92 -43.18
CA TYR A 406 1.63 2.48 -43.10
C TYR A 406 1.70 1.78 -44.46
N LYS A 407 1.25 2.46 -45.53
CA LYS A 407 1.31 1.92 -46.91
C LYS A 407 2.72 1.88 -47.49
N GLN A 408 3.67 2.60 -46.89
CA GLN A 408 5.06 2.69 -47.35
C GLN A 408 5.99 1.74 -46.60
N LEU A 409 5.52 1.10 -45.52
CA LEU A 409 6.27 0.11 -44.76
C LEU A 409 6.50 -1.15 -45.60
N LYS A 410 7.69 -1.72 -45.48
CA LYS A 410 8.07 -2.96 -46.14
C LYS A 410 7.67 -4.18 -45.30
N ASP A 411 7.50 -5.32 -45.96
CA ASP A 411 7.19 -6.59 -45.28
C ASP A 411 8.26 -6.97 -44.25
N ASP A 412 9.54 -6.75 -44.55
CA ASP A 412 10.66 -6.98 -43.63
C ASP A 412 10.54 -6.12 -42.34
N GLU A 413 10.00 -4.91 -42.45
CA GLU A 413 9.82 -4.01 -41.30
C GLU A 413 8.65 -4.46 -40.42
N TRP A 414 7.58 -4.96 -41.04
CA TRP A 414 6.47 -5.59 -40.31
C TRP A 414 6.93 -6.84 -39.57
N GLU A 415 7.67 -7.73 -40.24
CA GLU A 415 8.17 -8.97 -39.63
C GLU A 415 9.15 -8.68 -38.48
N ALA A 416 9.99 -7.65 -38.61
CA ALA A 416 10.89 -7.23 -37.53
C ALA A 416 10.13 -6.73 -36.30
N VAL A 417 9.05 -5.97 -36.49
CA VAL A 417 8.21 -5.47 -35.39
C VAL A 417 7.42 -6.61 -34.74
N ASP A 418 6.84 -7.51 -35.52
CA ASP A 418 6.10 -8.66 -34.99
C ASP A 418 7.03 -9.56 -34.16
N ASN A 419 8.22 -9.88 -34.67
CA ASN A 419 9.24 -10.63 -33.94
C ASN A 419 9.66 -9.91 -32.64
N PHE A 420 9.78 -8.59 -32.66
CA PHE A 420 10.10 -7.81 -31.47
C PHE A 420 8.98 -7.90 -30.42
N ILE A 421 7.72 -7.78 -30.84
CA ILE A 421 6.56 -7.93 -29.96
C ILE A 421 6.55 -9.32 -29.32
N ASP A 422 6.73 -10.37 -30.12
CA ASP A 422 6.72 -11.76 -29.63
C ASP A 422 7.86 -12.02 -28.63
N GLN A 423 9.05 -11.48 -28.88
CA GLN A 423 10.20 -11.63 -28.00
C GLN A 423 10.08 -10.83 -26.70
N MET A 424 9.47 -9.64 -26.75
CA MET A 424 9.36 -8.72 -25.61
C MET A 424 8.01 -8.77 -24.89
N MET A 425 7.11 -9.67 -25.30
CA MET A 425 5.81 -9.84 -24.66
C MET A 425 5.99 -10.33 -23.23
N LEU A 426 5.63 -9.48 -22.26
CA LEU A 426 5.56 -9.86 -20.85
C LEU A 426 4.41 -10.84 -20.68
N LYS A 427 4.72 -12.13 -20.52
CA LYS A 427 3.74 -13.15 -20.14
C LYS A 427 3.53 -13.06 -18.63
N ASP A 428 2.28 -13.16 -18.19
CA ASP A 428 1.98 -13.28 -16.76
C ASP A 428 2.80 -14.45 -16.19
N PRO A 429 3.40 -14.30 -15.00
CA PRO A 429 4.05 -15.42 -14.34
C PRO A 429 3.01 -16.54 -14.12
N PRO A 430 3.41 -17.81 -14.29
CA PRO A 430 2.51 -18.97 -14.19
C PRO A 430 1.84 -19.13 -12.83
#